data_AF-A0A1U7I312-F1
#
_entry.id   AF-A0A1U7I312-F1
#
_cell.length_a   1.000
_cell.length_b   1.000
_cell.length_c   1.000
_cell.angle_alpha   90.00
_cell.angle_beta   90.00
_cell.angle_gamma   90.00
#
_symmetry.space_group_name_H-M   'P 1'
#
loop_
_entity.id
_entity.type
_entity.pdbx_description
1 polymer ?
#
loop_
_entity_poly.entity_id
_entity_poly.type
_entity_poly.pdbx_seq_one_letter_code
_entity_poly.pdbx_strand_id
1 'polypeptide(L)'
;MKLINIDLKNVVAIGYEDEHLGLLIDRGNQMEYLEVSAPSYIYEELQELAEIANEEAEIPMLPISSTMASAVGYDKQRKILQIEFNSGSVYQYADVEMETWERFLASNSGLLKKSEKAAE
;
A
#
# COMPACT_ATOMS: atom_id res chain seq x y z
N MET A 1 -17.06 -8.00 21.69
CA MET A 1 -16.54 -8.35 20.35
C MET A 1 -15.49 -9.43 20.53
N LYS A 2 -15.57 -10.55 19.79
CA LYS A 2 -14.52 -11.58 19.79
C LYS A 2 -13.60 -11.29 18.62
N LEU A 3 -12.29 -11.31 18.85
CA LEU A 3 -11.28 -11.09 17.82
C LEU A 3 -10.51 -12.39 17.60
N ILE A 4 -10.21 -12.69 16.34
CA ILE A 4 -9.35 -13.81 15.93
C ILE A 4 -8.16 -13.20 15.22
N ASN A 5 -6.95 -13.62 15.62
CA ASN A 5 -5.74 -13.22 14.92
C ASN A 5 -5.53 -14.13 13.71
N ILE A 6 -5.27 -13.53 12.55
CA ILE A 6 -4.92 -14.23 11.31
C ILE A 6 -3.60 -13.64 10.82
N ASP A 7 -2.58 -14.49 10.64
CA ASP A 7 -1.30 -14.06 10.06
C ASP A 7 -1.37 -14.11 8.54
N LEU A 8 -1.73 -12.98 7.95
CA LEU A 8 -1.91 -12.83 6.50
C LEU A 8 -0.61 -13.02 5.71
N LYS A 9 0.58 -13.00 6.33
CA LYS A 9 1.86 -13.19 5.61
C LYS A 9 1.98 -14.56 4.96
N ASN A 10 1.31 -15.56 5.55
CA ASN A 10 1.36 -16.93 5.04
C ASN A 10 0.20 -17.21 4.07
N VAL A 11 -0.82 -16.35 3.99
CA VAL A 11 -1.94 -16.53 3.08
C VAL A 11 -1.63 -15.78 1.79
N VAL A 12 -1.42 -16.52 0.70
CA VAL A 12 -1.01 -15.95 -0.59
C VAL A 12 -2.23 -15.55 -1.43
N ALA A 13 -3.25 -16.41 -1.43
CA ALA A 13 -4.47 -16.17 -2.19
C ALA A 13 -5.66 -16.88 -1.55
N ILE A 14 -6.84 -16.34 -1.81
CA ILE A 14 -8.12 -16.94 -1.46
C ILE A 14 -8.94 -17.06 -2.74
N GLY A 15 -9.46 -18.26 -3.00
CA GLY A 15 -10.35 -18.55 -4.11
C GLY A 15 -11.69 -19.06 -3.61
N TYR A 16 -12.70 -19.02 -4.47
CA TYR A 16 -14.02 -19.56 -4.17
C TYR A 16 -14.55 -20.33 -5.39
N GLU A 17 -14.89 -21.59 -5.19
CA GLU A 17 -15.44 -22.48 -6.21
C GLU A 17 -16.33 -23.54 -5.56
N ASP A 18 -17.46 -23.88 -6.17
CA ASP A 18 -18.34 -24.99 -5.77
C ASP A 18 -18.68 -25.09 -4.26
N GLU A 19 -19.05 -24.00 -3.60
CA GLU A 19 -19.33 -23.97 -2.15
C GLU A 19 -18.11 -24.22 -1.24
N HIS A 20 -16.92 -24.07 -1.80
CA HIS A 20 -15.66 -24.20 -1.09
C HIS A 20 -14.84 -22.94 -1.26
N LEU A 21 -14.17 -22.58 -0.16
CA LEU A 21 -13.15 -21.57 -0.13
C LEU A 21 -11.79 -22.25 -0.16
N GLY A 22 -11.02 -21.95 -1.18
CA GLY A 22 -9.65 -22.41 -1.36
C GLY A 22 -8.67 -21.41 -0.77
N LEU A 23 -7.80 -21.87 0.13
CA LEU A 23 -6.73 -21.09 0.73
C LEU A 23 -5.40 -21.59 0.17
N LEU A 24 -4.66 -20.70 -0.48
CA LEU A 24 -3.28 -20.97 -0.87
C LEU A 24 -2.34 -20.41 0.20
N ILE A 25 -1.63 -21.30 0.89
CA ILE A 25 -0.78 -20.98 2.02
C ILE A 25 0.69 -21.20 1.64
N ASP A 26 1.53 -20.20 1.90
CA ASP A 26 2.99 -20.34 1.83
C ASP A 26 3.53 -20.91 3.15
N ARG A 27 4.24 -22.04 3.07
CA ARG A 27 4.93 -22.70 4.19
C ARG A 27 6.46 -22.53 4.12
N GLY A 28 6.94 -21.58 3.32
CA GLY A 28 8.35 -21.28 3.06
C GLY A 28 8.98 -22.19 2.01
N ASN A 29 8.89 -23.51 2.19
CA ASN A 29 9.51 -24.49 1.26
C ASN A 29 8.52 -25.12 0.29
N GLN A 30 7.22 -24.89 0.48
CA GLN A 30 6.15 -25.42 -0.36
C GLN A 30 4.90 -24.57 -0.22
N MET A 31 4.08 -24.62 -1.25
CA MET A 31 2.72 -24.10 -1.23
C MET A 31 1.76 -25.20 -0.80
N GLU A 32 0.87 -24.90 0.13
CA GLU A 32 -0.19 -25.78 0.60
C GLU A 32 -1.53 -25.21 0.17
N TYR A 33 -2.40 -26.03 -0.41
CA TYR A 33 -3.75 -25.64 -0.76
C TYR A 33 -4.74 -26.33 0.18
N LEU A 34 -5.61 -25.55 0.82
CA LEU A 34 -6.60 -26.03 1.78
C LEU A 34 -8.00 -25.62 1.34
N GLU A 35 -8.93 -26.57 1.37
CA GLU A 35 -10.34 -26.30 1.09
C GLU A 35 -11.16 -26.33 2.37
N VAL A 36 -12.04 -25.36 2.52
CA VAL A 36 -13.02 -25.30 3.60
C VAL A 36 -14.39 -24.98 3.03
N SER A 37 -15.42 -25.72 3.44
CA SER A 37 -16.79 -25.46 3.03
C SER A 37 -17.23 -24.07 3.48
N ALA A 38 -17.77 -23.29 2.54
CA ALA A 38 -18.11 -21.90 2.76
C ALA A 38 -19.37 -21.52 1.96
N PRO A 39 -20.35 -20.81 2.58
CA PRO A 39 -21.48 -20.25 1.87
C PRO A 39 -21.08 -19.36 0.68
N SER A 40 -21.93 -19.29 -0.33
CA SER A 40 -21.68 -18.53 -1.57
C SER A 40 -21.59 -17.03 -1.45
N TYR A 41 -22.28 -16.45 -0.47
CA TYR A 41 -22.18 -15.02 -0.23
C TYR A 41 -20.78 -14.60 0.20
N ILE A 42 -20.03 -15.46 0.94
CA ILE A 42 -18.69 -15.17 1.51
C ILE A 42 -17.71 -14.62 0.47
N TYR A 43 -17.84 -15.02 -0.80
CA TYR A 43 -16.96 -14.53 -1.85
C TYR A 43 -17.08 -13.01 -2.06
N GLU A 44 -18.30 -12.45 -2.00
CA GLU A 44 -18.51 -11.01 -2.15
C GLU A 44 -17.87 -10.24 -0.99
N GLU A 45 -18.06 -10.67 0.27
CA GLU A 45 -17.42 -9.99 1.40
C GLU A 45 -15.89 -10.15 1.40
N LEU A 46 -15.36 -11.24 0.83
CA LEU A 46 -13.92 -11.42 0.69
C LEU A 46 -13.31 -10.57 -0.42
N GLN A 47 -14.07 -10.24 -1.47
CA GLN A 47 -13.62 -9.27 -2.46
C GLN A 47 -13.46 -7.89 -1.82
N GLU A 48 -14.45 -7.43 -1.04
CA GLU A 48 -14.35 -6.18 -0.29
C GLU A 48 -13.17 -6.20 0.69
N LEU A 49 -12.99 -7.31 1.42
CA LEU A 49 -11.84 -7.46 2.32
C LEU A 49 -10.51 -7.43 1.56
N ALA A 50 -10.43 -8.07 0.40
CA ALA A 50 -9.25 -8.08 -0.44
C ALA A 50 -8.94 -6.68 -0.97
N GLU A 51 -9.95 -5.89 -1.34
CA GLU A 51 -9.77 -4.48 -1.70
C GLU A 51 -9.16 -3.71 -0.53
N ILE A 52 -9.71 -3.82 0.68
CA ILE A 52 -9.19 -3.13 1.88
C ILE A 52 -7.76 -3.60 2.24
N ALA A 53 -7.52 -4.91 2.19
CA ALA A 53 -6.23 -5.49 2.58
C ALA A 53 -5.13 -5.21 1.56
N ASN A 54 -5.49 -5.10 0.28
CA ASN A 54 -4.58 -4.80 -0.82
C ASN A 54 -4.59 -3.32 -1.21
N GLU A 55 -5.43 -2.49 -0.60
CA GLU A 55 -5.45 -1.05 -0.84
C GLU A 55 -4.07 -0.52 -0.52
N GLU A 56 -3.34 -0.18 -1.58
CA GLU A 56 -2.05 0.46 -1.43
C GLU A 56 -2.29 1.79 -0.73
N ALA A 57 -1.96 1.84 0.57
CA ALA A 57 -2.03 3.06 1.36
C ALA A 57 -1.58 4.26 0.52
N GLU A 58 -2.46 5.24 0.37
CA GLU A 58 -2.17 6.45 -0.38
C GLU A 58 -0.91 7.10 0.17
N ILE A 59 -0.01 7.51 -0.72
CA ILE A 59 1.20 8.22 -0.34
C ILE A 59 0.80 9.64 0.05
N PRO A 60 0.98 10.09 1.31
CA PRO A 60 0.62 11.44 1.71
C PRO A 60 1.41 12.46 0.90
N MET A 61 0.69 13.35 0.21
CA MET A 61 1.27 14.34 -0.69
C MET A 61 1.49 15.68 0.02
N LEU A 62 2.73 16.18 -0.05
CA LEU A 62 3.11 17.51 0.40
C LEU A 62 3.06 18.48 -0.78
N PRO A 63 2.27 19.58 -0.70
CA PRO A 63 2.23 20.58 -1.75
C PRO A 63 3.55 21.33 -1.82
N ILE A 64 4.01 21.59 -3.05
CA ILE A 64 5.29 22.24 -3.32
C ILE A 64 5.12 23.45 -4.23
N SER A 65 6.03 24.42 -4.09
CA SER A 65 6.12 25.53 -5.05
C SER A 65 7.18 25.18 -6.09
N SER A 66 6.74 24.67 -7.24
CA SER A 66 7.60 24.37 -8.39
C SER A 66 6.91 24.77 -9.68
N THR A 67 7.70 25.16 -10.67
CA THR A 67 7.19 25.45 -12.02
C THR A 67 6.73 24.19 -12.75
N MET A 68 7.18 23.01 -12.33
CA MET A 68 6.86 21.74 -12.96
C MET A 68 5.86 20.88 -12.16
N ALA A 69 5.95 20.91 -10.83
CA ALA A 69 5.21 20.00 -9.95
C ALA A 69 4.40 20.74 -8.89
N SER A 70 3.24 20.18 -8.54
CA SER A 70 2.28 20.73 -7.59
C SER A 70 2.40 20.09 -6.21
N ALA A 71 2.71 18.79 -6.14
CA ALA A 71 2.89 18.06 -4.90
C ALA A 71 3.87 16.89 -5.04
N VAL A 72 4.47 16.49 -3.92
CA VAL A 72 5.32 15.29 -3.84
C VAL A 72 5.00 14.50 -2.59
N GLY A 73 5.10 13.18 -2.67
CA GLY A 73 4.91 12.28 -1.54
C GLY A 73 6.00 11.22 -1.54
N TYR A 74 6.29 10.66 -0.38
CA TYR A 74 7.28 9.60 -0.26
C TYR A 74 6.81 8.53 0.73
N ASP A 75 6.72 7.28 0.26
CA ASP A 75 6.49 6.12 1.10
C ASP A 75 7.84 5.49 1.47
N LYS A 76 8.20 5.60 2.75
CA LYS A 76 9.46 5.06 3.28
C LYS A 76 9.50 3.52 3.30
N GLN A 77 8.36 2.86 3.51
CA GLN A 77 8.30 1.40 3.58
C GLN A 77 8.46 0.80 2.19
N ARG A 78 7.78 1.38 1.20
CA ARG A 78 7.83 0.93 -0.20
C ARG A 78 8.97 1.54 -1.01
N LYS A 79 9.67 2.57 -0.48
CA LYS A 79 10.69 3.38 -1.18
C LYS A 79 10.18 3.97 -2.49
N ILE A 80 8.94 4.46 -2.46
CA ILE A 80 8.27 5.06 -3.62
C ILE A 80 8.23 6.58 -3.46
N LEU A 81 8.77 7.31 -4.44
CA LEU A 81 8.58 8.74 -4.59
C LEU A 81 7.42 8.99 -5.56
N GLN A 82 6.39 9.69 -5.11
CA GLN A 82 5.28 10.13 -5.94
C GLN A 82 5.41 11.62 -6.25
N ILE A 83 5.20 11.99 -7.51
CA ILE A 83 5.20 13.38 -7.97
C ILE A 83 3.90 13.64 -8.73
N GLU A 84 3.18 14.65 -8.28
CA GLU A 84 2.08 15.26 -9.02
C GLU A 84 2.60 16.47 -9.79
N PHE A 85 2.41 16.46 -11.11
CA PHE A 85 2.81 17.54 -11.99
C PHE A 85 1.70 18.60 -12.09
N ASN A 86 2.07 19.84 -12.43
CA ASN A 86 1.08 20.91 -12.66
C ASN A 86 0.11 20.60 -13.83
N SER A 87 0.42 19.60 -14.67
CA SER A 87 -0.49 19.06 -15.69
C SER A 87 -1.60 18.18 -15.12
N GLY A 88 -1.58 17.85 -13.82
CA GLY A 88 -2.47 16.88 -13.17
C GLY A 88 -2.02 15.43 -13.32
N SER A 89 -0.90 15.17 -14.00
CA SER A 89 -0.36 13.81 -14.12
C SER A 89 0.37 13.41 -12.83
N VAL A 90 0.18 12.16 -12.40
CA VAL A 90 0.85 11.59 -11.22
C VAL A 90 1.77 10.47 -11.67
N TYR A 91 3.02 10.51 -11.22
CA TYR A 91 4.02 9.48 -11.49
C TYR A 91 4.61 8.96 -10.18
N GLN A 92 4.88 7.66 -10.15
CA GLN A 92 5.58 7.00 -9.06
C GLN A 92 6.93 6.49 -9.55
N TYR A 93 7.96 6.72 -8.75
CA TYR A 93 9.32 6.24 -8.95
C TYR A 93 9.64 5.26 -7.83
N ALA A 94 9.82 3.99 -8.17
CA ALA A 94 10.20 2.94 -7.23
C ALA A 94 11.71 2.99 -6.92
N ASP A 95 12.11 2.31 -5.84
CA ASP A 95 13.50 2.16 -5.39
C ASP A 95 14.24 3.48 -5.17
N VAL A 96 13.52 4.54 -4.77
CA VAL A 96 14.12 5.82 -4.42
C VAL A 96 14.57 5.77 -2.98
N GLU A 97 15.89 5.82 -2.76
CA GLU A 97 16.45 5.78 -1.40
C GLU A 97 16.09 7.01 -0.57
N MET A 98 16.01 6.83 0.76
CA MET A 98 15.62 7.88 1.71
C MET A 98 16.51 9.13 1.63
N GLU A 99 17.81 8.97 1.39
CA GLU A 99 18.73 10.09 1.22
C GLU A 99 18.35 10.98 0.01
N THR A 100 17.86 10.38 -1.07
CA THR A 100 17.40 11.11 -2.26
C THR A 100 16.17 11.95 -1.93
N TRP A 101 15.24 11.38 -1.15
CA TRP A 101 14.07 12.10 -0.66
C TRP A 101 14.46 13.27 0.26
N GLU A 102 15.36 13.05 1.22
CA GLU A 102 15.82 14.11 2.14
C GLU A 102 16.51 15.24 1.39
N ARG A 103 17.36 14.91 0.40
CA ARG A 103 18.00 15.90 -0.49
C ARG A 103 16.99 16.66 -1.33
N PHE A 104 15.95 15.98 -1.81
CA PHE A 104 14.86 16.61 -2.56
C PHE A 104 14.13 17.64 -1.68
N LEU A 105 13.75 17.26 -0.46
CA LEU A 105 13.12 18.17 0.50
C LEU A 105 14.03 19.34 0.88
N ALA A 106 15.33 19.10 1.10
CA ALA A 106 16.28 20.14 1.45
C ALA A 106 16.50 21.16 0.32
N SER A 107 16.49 20.69 -0.93
CA SER A 107 16.57 21.55 -2.11
C SER A 107 15.32 22.42 -2.25
N ASN A 108 14.18 21.96 -1.73
CA ASN A 108 12.95 22.72 -1.70
C ASN A 108 12.73 23.35 -0.31
N SER A 109 13.49 24.41 -0.05
CA SER A 109 13.70 25.08 1.25
C SER A 109 12.45 25.42 2.08
N GLY A 110 11.24 25.32 1.52
CA GLY A 110 9.96 25.52 2.22
C GLY A 110 9.35 24.26 2.85
N LEU A 111 9.83 23.05 2.55
CA LEU A 111 9.17 21.81 2.98
C LEU A 111 9.68 21.24 4.30
N LEU A 112 10.97 21.42 4.62
CA LEU A 112 11.57 20.93 5.86
C LEU A 112 10.88 21.46 7.13
N LYS A 113 10.27 22.64 7.07
CA LYS A 113 9.56 23.25 8.23
C LYS A 113 8.14 22.71 8.46
N LYS A 114 7.54 22.01 7.48
CA LYS A 114 6.16 21.51 7.59
C LYS A 114 6.11 20.03 8.00
N SER A 115 7.11 19.23 7.63
CA SER A 115 7.18 17.81 7.97
C SER A 115 7.35 17.55 9.48
N GLU A 116 8.06 18.43 10.21
CA GLU A 116 8.22 18.32 11.66
C GLU A 116 6.91 18.58 12.44
N LYS A 117 5.94 19.26 11.84
CA LYS A 117 4.70 19.66 12.51
C LYS A 117 3.52 18.69 12.30
N ALA A 118 3.68 17.70 11.43
CA ALA A 118 2.65 16.70 11.12
C ALA A 118 2.93 15.33 11.79
N ALA A 119 4.05 15.21 12.50
CA ALA A 119 4.48 14.00 13.20
C ALA A 119 4.29 14.07 14.73
N GLU A 120 3.56 15.07 15.23
CA GLU A 120 3.21 15.30 16.64
C GLU A 120 1.69 15.30 16.81
#